data_AF-A0A6A7RZ73-F1
#
_entry.id   AF-A0A6A7RZ73-F1
#
_cell.length_a   1.000
_cell.length_b   1.000
_cell.length_c   1.000
_cell.angle_alpha   90.00
_cell.angle_beta   90.00
_cell.angle_gamma   90.00
#
_symmetry.space_group_name_H-M   'P 1'
#
loop_
_entity.id
_entity.type
_entity.pdbx_description
1 polymer ?
#
loop_
_entity_poly.entity_id
_entity_poly.type
_entity_poly.pdbx_seq_one_letter_code
_entity_poly.pdbx_strand_id
1 'polypeptide(L)'
;MTSSTQSVTPLRQRIIDIRRMRKSADKTQSDDLRSVGRFAGFLGRTPDIATDEELLRYQLHLVDHGISPISLNAAISGLKFFFDITLDRSELIAKTQPVRVPHKLPVVLSLEEMCRLLATAGNLKQQTALSAAYGAGLRVSEVLPLAATE
;
A
#
# COMPACT_ATOMS: atom_id res chain seq x y z
N MET A 1 -32.97 10.39 5.71
CA MET A 1 -31.73 10.27 4.91
C MET A 1 -31.78 8.92 4.22
N THR A 2 -32.22 8.90 2.97
CA THR A 2 -32.41 7.69 2.18
C THR A 2 -31.06 7.23 1.64
N SER A 3 -30.47 6.24 2.30
CA SER A 3 -29.30 5.53 1.78
C SER A 3 -29.69 4.87 0.46
N SER A 4 -29.18 5.39 -0.65
CA SER A 4 -29.33 4.80 -1.98
C SER A 4 -28.68 3.42 -1.96
N THR A 5 -29.50 2.37 -1.87
CA THR A 5 -29.07 0.98 -2.01
C THR A 5 -28.71 0.75 -3.47
N GLN A 6 -27.49 1.13 -3.87
CA GLN A 6 -26.92 0.68 -5.13
C GLN A 6 -26.98 -0.85 -5.11
N SER A 7 -27.61 -1.45 -6.13
CA SER A 7 -27.64 -2.90 -6.32
C SER A 7 -26.21 -3.42 -6.37
N VAL A 8 -25.75 -4.01 -5.27
CA VAL A 8 -24.41 -4.58 -5.17
C VAL A 8 -24.35 -5.77 -6.13
N THR A 9 -23.49 -5.72 -7.14
CA THR A 9 -23.30 -6.85 -8.06
C THR A 9 -22.84 -8.09 -7.28
N PRO A 10 -23.25 -9.32 -7.63
CA PRO A 10 -22.82 -10.54 -6.94
C PRO A 10 -21.30 -10.67 -6.80
N LEU A 11 -20.57 -10.26 -7.84
CA LEU A 11 -19.11 -10.28 -7.87
C LEU A 11 -18.47 -9.33 -6.84
N ARG A 12 -19.04 -8.13 -6.69
CA ARG A 12 -18.63 -7.17 -5.65
C ARG A 12 -18.89 -7.74 -4.25
N GLN A 13 -20.04 -8.38 -4.03
CA GLN A 13 -20.35 -8.99 -2.75
C GLN A 13 -19.36 -10.11 -2.40
N ARG A 14 -19.00 -10.95 -3.37
CA ARG A 14 -18.00 -12.01 -3.19
C ARG A 14 -16.63 -11.48 -2.72
N ILE A 15 -16.16 -10.36 -3.29
CA ILE A 15 -14.93 -9.70 -2.85
C ILE A 15 -15.02 -9.29 -1.37
N ILE A 16 -16.15 -8.67 -0.99
CA ILE A 16 -16.41 -8.21 0.38
C ILE A 16 -16.41 -9.39 1.35
N ASP A 17 -17.12 -10.47 1.02
CA ASP A 17 -17.26 -11.64 1.87
C ASP A 17 -15.91 -12.32 2.09
N ILE A 18 -15.11 -12.52 1.03
CA ILE A 18 -13.77 -13.12 1.14
C ILE A 18 -12.86 -12.25 2.02
N ARG A 19 -12.87 -10.92 1.86
CA ARG A 19 -12.04 -10.02 2.68
C ARG A 19 -12.47 -10.00 4.14
N ARG A 20 -13.78 -10.05 4.39
CA ARG A 20 -14.34 -10.16 5.73
C ARG A 20 -13.94 -11.48 6.40
N MET A 21 -14.03 -12.61 5.70
CA MET A 21 -13.59 -13.91 6.20
C MET A 21 -12.10 -13.91 6.59
N ARG A 22 -11.26 -13.18 5.83
CA ARG A 22 -9.82 -13.02 6.11
C ARG A 22 -9.49 -11.99 7.19
N LYS A 23 -10.48 -11.39 7.84
CA LYS A 23 -10.30 -10.30 8.84
C LYS A 23 -9.39 -9.17 8.31
N SER A 24 -9.50 -8.87 7.02
CA SER A 24 -8.71 -7.80 6.39
C SER A 24 -9.22 -6.42 6.83
N ALA A 25 -8.35 -5.42 6.80
CA ALA A 25 -8.75 -4.03 7.05
C ALA A 25 -9.69 -3.51 5.95
N ASP A 26 -10.63 -2.63 6.33
CA ASP A 26 -11.61 -1.99 5.42
C ASP A 26 -10.93 -1.26 4.26
N LYS A 27 -9.74 -0.73 4.51
CA LYS A 27 -8.92 -0.06 3.49
C LYS A 27 -8.53 -1.02 2.36
N THR A 28 -8.11 -2.24 2.70
CA THR A 28 -7.70 -3.26 1.72
C THR A 28 -8.90 -3.68 0.86
N GLN A 29 -10.05 -3.92 1.48
CA GLN A 29 -11.29 -4.21 0.75
C GLN A 29 -11.64 -3.08 -0.22
N SER A 30 -11.56 -1.83 0.23
CA SER A 30 -11.83 -0.66 -0.60
C SER A 30 -10.85 -0.53 -1.77
N ASP A 31 -9.58 -0.90 -1.56
CA ASP A 31 -8.54 -0.87 -2.58
C ASP A 31 -8.73 -1.95 -3.65
N ASP A 32 -9.14 -3.17 -3.28
CA ASP A 32 -9.46 -4.20 -4.26
C ASP A 32 -10.67 -3.80 -5.10
N LEU A 33 -11.75 -3.35 -4.45
CA LEU A 33 -12.96 -2.90 -5.13
C LEU A 33 -12.68 -1.75 -6.10
N ARG A 34 -11.79 -0.83 -5.71
CA ARG A 34 -11.33 0.25 -6.59
C ARG A 34 -10.53 -0.29 -7.78
N SER A 35 -9.62 -1.23 -7.55
CA SER A 35 -8.77 -1.80 -8.59
C SER A 35 -9.59 -2.58 -9.61
N VAL A 36 -10.50 -3.43 -9.14
CA VAL A 36 -11.44 -4.21 -9.97
C VAL A 36 -12.42 -3.28 -10.68
N GLY A 37 -12.93 -2.24 -10.01
CA GLY A 37 -13.84 -1.27 -10.61
C GLY A 37 -13.19 -0.47 -11.74
N ARG A 38 -11.94 -0.05 -11.58
CA ARG A 38 -11.17 0.62 -12.65
C ARG A 38 -10.93 -0.29 -13.84
N PHE A 39 -10.59 -1.55 -13.56
CA PHE A 39 -10.38 -2.55 -14.62
C PHE A 39 -11.67 -2.86 -15.38
N ALA A 40 -12.79 -3.05 -14.68
CA ALA A 40 -14.10 -3.21 -15.31
C ALA A 40 -14.48 -1.97 -16.15
N GLY A 41 -14.17 -0.76 -15.66
CA GLY A 41 -14.37 0.47 -16.41
C GLY A 41 -13.53 0.54 -17.69
N PHE A 42 -12.28 0.07 -17.66
CA PHE A 42 -11.43 -0.04 -18.84
C PHE A 42 -11.97 -1.05 -19.86
N LEU A 43 -12.47 -2.20 -19.39
CA LEU A 43 -13.03 -3.23 -20.27
C LEU A 43 -14.41 -2.87 -20.83
N GLY A 44 -15.16 -1.99 -20.15
CA GLY A 44 -16.56 -1.70 -20.46
C GLY A 44 -17.51 -2.87 -20.22
N ARG A 45 -17.05 -3.95 -19.57
CA ARG A 45 -17.80 -5.18 -19.29
C ARG A 45 -17.38 -5.80 -17.96
N THR A 46 -18.02 -6.90 -17.58
CA THR A 46 -17.70 -7.58 -16.33
C THR A 46 -16.26 -8.13 -16.36
N PRO A 47 -15.47 -7.95 -15.29
CA PRO A 47 -14.04 -8.26 -15.30
C PRO A 47 -13.71 -9.76 -15.14
N ASP A 48 -14.71 -10.60 -14.90
CA ASP A 48 -14.62 -12.05 -14.69
C ASP A 48 -14.32 -12.84 -15.97
N ILE A 49 -14.70 -12.29 -17.12
CA ILE A 49 -14.50 -12.85 -18.47
C ILE A 49 -13.28 -12.26 -19.19
N ALA A 50 -12.38 -11.63 -18.44
CA ALA A 50 -11.17 -11.03 -18.99
C ALA A 50 -10.16 -12.08 -19.46
N THR A 51 -9.41 -11.75 -20.51
CA THR A 51 -8.28 -12.56 -21.01
C THR A 51 -6.93 -12.04 -20.49
N ASP A 52 -5.89 -12.85 -20.65
CA ASP A 52 -4.51 -12.46 -20.36
C ASP A 52 -4.03 -11.29 -21.24
N GLU A 53 -4.45 -11.27 -22.50
CA GLU A 53 -4.17 -10.17 -23.42
C GLU A 53 -4.82 -8.85 -22.99
N GLU A 54 -6.07 -8.90 -22.51
CA GLU A 54 -6.77 -7.71 -21.98
C GLU A 54 -6.12 -7.18 -20.70
N LEU A 55 -5.63 -8.09 -19.86
CA LEU A 55 -4.88 -7.72 -18.66
C LEU A 55 -3.54 -7.04 -19.03
N LEU A 56 -2.85 -7.53 -20.05
CA LEU A 56 -1.64 -6.88 -20.59
C LEU A 56 -1.96 -5.50 -21.17
N ARG A 57 -3.03 -5.38 -21.97
CA ARG A 57 -3.50 -4.10 -22.52
C ARG A 57 -3.86 -3.10 -21.42
N TYR A 58 -4.48 -3.55 -20.33
CA TYR A 58 -4.76 -2.68 -19.20
C TYR A 58 -3.49 -2.20 -18.48
N GLN A 59 -2.49 -3.08 -18.31
CA GLN A 59 -1.22 -2.68 -17.72
C GLN A 59 -0.49 -1.65 -18.58
N LEU A 60 -0.45 -1.87 -19.90
CA LEU A 60 0.09 -0.90 -20.85
C LEU A 60 -0.66 0.44 -20.77
N HIS A 61 -1.99 0.40 -20.76
CA HIS A 61 -2.82 1.60 -20.59
C HIS A 61 -2.45 2.38 -19.32
N LEU A 62 -2.26 1.71 -18.17
CA LEU A 62 -1.85 2.37 -16.92
C LEU A 62 -0.45 3.02 -17.04
N VAL A 63 0.49 2.36 -17.74
CA VAL A 63 1.83 2.90 -17.99
C VAL A 63 1.76 4.13 -18.90
N ASP A 64 1.01 4.06 -19.99
CA ASP A 64 0.85 5.15 -20.96
C ASP A 64 0.19 6.39 -20.34
N HIS A 65 -0.66 6.20 -19.32
CA HIS A 65 -1.30 7.28 -18.57
C HIS A 65 -0.42 7.83 -17.42
N GLY A 66 0.84 7.40 -17.31
CA GLY A 66 1.80 7.94 -16.35
C GLY A 66 1.48 7.59 -14.89
N ILE A 67 0.77 6.49 -14.64
CA ILE A 67 0.45 6.06 -13.27
C ILE A 67 1.73 5.73 -12.50
N SER A 68 1.83 6.21 -11.26
CA SER A 68 3.03 5.97 -10.44
C SER A 68 3.27 4.47 -10.21
N PRO A 69 4.54 4.02 -10.06
CA PRO A 69 4.86 2.62 -9.78
C PRO A 69 4.14 2.06 -8.53
N ILE A 70 3.94 2.91 -7.50
CA ILE A 70 3.21 2.55 -6.28
C ILE A 70 1.74 2.27 -6.60
N SER A 71 1.10 3.16 -7.37
CA SER A 71 -0.30 3.01 -7.78
C SER A 71 -0.49 1.82 -8.71
N LEU A 72 0.46 1.56 -9.61
CA LEU A 72 0.45 0.40 -10.49
C LEU A 72 0.55 -0.90 -9.69
N ASN A 73 1.46 -0.98 -8.72
CA ASN A 73 1.58 -2.14 -7.84
C ASN A 73 0.34 -2.37 -6.97
N ALA A 74 -0.32 -1.30 -6.52
CA ALA A 74 -1.59 -1.40 -5.80
C ALA A 74 -2.69 -2.00 -6.70
N ALA A 75 -2.78 -1.54 -7.96
CA ALA A 75 -3.72 -2.09 -8.94
C ALA A 75 -3.43 -3.58 -9.23
N ILE A 76 -2.15 -3.94 -9.44
CA ILE A 76 -1.72 -5.32 -9.64
C ILE A 76 -2.09 -6.19 -8.44
N SER A 77 -1.90 -5.69 -7.22
CA SER A 77 -2.22 -6.43 -5.99
C SER A 77 -3.73 -6.70 -5.86
N GLY A 78 -4.56 -5.70 -6.18
CA GLY A 78 -6.01 -5.87 -6.20
C GLY A 78 -6.48 -6.85 -7.28
N LEU A 79 -5.87 -6.80 -8.48
CA LEU A 79 -6.17 -7.74 -9.56
C LEU A 79 -5.66 -9.16 -9.26
N LYS A 80 -4.50 -9.30 -8.60
CA LYS A 80 -4.03 -10.60 -8.07
C LYS A 80 -5.03 -11.19 -7.13
N PHE A 81 -5.47 -10.45 -6.11
CA PHE A 81 -6.50 -10.93 -5.21
C PHE A 81 -7.80 -11.31 -5.95
N PHE A 82 -8.21 -10.50 -6.91
CA PHE A 82 -9.42 -10.77 -7.69
C PHE A 82 -9.32 -12.07 -8.51
N PHE A 83 -8.31 -12.20 -9.37
CA PHE A 83 -8.19 -13.37 -10.24
C PHE A 83 -7.80 -14.63 -9.47
N ASP A 84 -6.83 -14.54 -8.56
CA ASP A 84 -6.31 -15.68 -7.81
C ASP A 84 -7.32 -16.17 -6.77
N ILE A 85 -7.81 -15.28 -5.91
CA ILE A 85 -8.63 -15.67 -4.76
C ILE A 85 -10.13 -15.61 -5.05
N THR A 86 -10.59 -14.59 -5.77
CA THR A 86 -12.03 -14.40 -5.99
C THR A 86 -12.54 -15.33 -7.09
N LEU A 87 -11.77 -15.49 -8.18
CA LEU A 87 -12.18 -16.27 -9.35
C LEU A 87 -11.50 -17.63 -9.49
N ASP A 88 -10.47 -17.93 -8.70
CA ASP A 88 -9.68 -19.17 -8.81
C ASP A 88 -9.02 -19.33 -10.22
N ARG A 89 -8.53 -18.22 -10.77
CA ARG A 89 -7.88 -18.11 -12.09
C ARG A 89 -6.46 -17.55 -11.97
N SER A 90 -5.65 -18.23 -11.16
CA SER A 90 -4.27 -17.84 -10.87
C SER A 90 -3.39 -17.76 -12.14
N GLU A 91 -3.70 -18.54 -13.17
CA GLU A 91 -3.00 -18.60 -14.45
C GLU A 91 -3.01 -17.27 -15.21
N LEU A 92 -4.09 -16.48 -15.08
CA LEU A 92 -4.23 -15.20 -15.78
C LEU A 92 -3.29 -14.13 -15.22
N ILE A 93 -3.02 -14.17 -13.92
CA ILE A 93 -2.24 -13.15 -13.22
C ILE A 93 -0.80 -13.60 -12.93
N ALA A 94 -0.48 -14.88 -13.14
CA ALA A 94 0.84 -15.47 -12.86
C ALA A 94 2.00 -14.76 -13.55
N LYS A 95 1.78 -14.28 -14.79
CA LYS A 95 2.80 -13.55 -15.56
C LYS A 95 2.96 -12.09 -15.15
N THR A 96 2.05 -11.55 -14.34
CA THR A 96 2.08 -10.14 -13.93
C THR A 96 3.07 -9.91 -12.81
N GLN A 97 4.12 -9.15 -13.11
CA GLN A 97 5.17 -8.80 -12.17
C GLN A 97 4.96 -7.37 -11.63
N PRO A 98 5.18 -7.14 -10.32
CA PRO A 98 5.18 -5.79 -9.79
C PRO A 98 6.33 -4.99 -10.39
N VAL A 99 6.11 -3.69 -10.57
CA VAL A 99 7.13 -2.76 -11.06
C VAL A 99 8.01 -2.32 -9.90
N ARG A 100 9.31 -2.22 -10.15
CA ARG A 100 10.26 -1.70 -9.17
C ARG A 100 9.90 -0.27 -8.80
N VAL A 101 9.65 -0.03 -7.51
CA VAL A 101 9.49 1.33 -6.97
C VAL A 101 10.89 1.87 -6.66
N PRO A 102 11.32 2.99 -7.27
CA PRO A 102 12.59 3.61 -6.93
C PRO A 102 12.61 4.01 -5.45
N HIS A 103 13.64 3.58 -4.73
CA HIS A 103 13.86 4.04 -3.37
C HIS A 103 14.29 5.51 -3.40
N LYS A 104 13.46 6.38 -2.82
CA LYS A 104 13.87 7.76 -2.53
C LYS A 104 14.73 7.72 -1.27
N LEU A 105 15.90 8.35 -1.33
CA LEU A 105 16.71 8.55 -0.12
C LEU A 105 15.91 9.41 0.86
N PRO A 106 15.89 9.06 2.15
CA PRO A 106 15.22 9.89 3.15
C PRO A 106 15.88 11.26 3.20
N VAL A 107 15.06 12.29 3.44
CA VAL A 107 15.58 13.61 3.78
C VAL A 107 16.24 13.50 5.15
N VAL A 108 17.53 13.81 5.22
CA VAL A 108 18.28 13.86 6.47
C VAL A 108 18.30 15.28 7.00
N LEU A 109 18.18 15.44 8.32
CA LEU A 109 18.28 16.74 8.97
C LEU A 109 19.72 17.24 8.87
N SER A 110 19.88 18.52 8.56
CA SER A 110 21.14 19.23 8.73
C SER A 110 21.50 19.36 10.22
N LEU A 111 22.77 19.67 10.50
CA LEU A 111 23.24 19.87 11.87
C LEU A 111 22.45 20.99 12.58
N GLU A 112 22.13 22.07 11.87
CA GLU A 112 21.33 23.17 12.41
C GLU A 112 19.89 22.75 12.73
N GLU A 113 19.25 21.99 11.84
CA GLU A 113 17.91 21.46 12.09
C GLU A 113 17.91 20.49 13.26
N MET A 114 18.95 19.67 13.40
CA MET A 114 19.10 18.77 14.54
C MET A 114 19.28 19.54 15.85
N CYS A 115 20.10 20.59 15.87
CA CYS A 115 20.25 21.46 17.04
C CYS A 115 18.93 22.12 17.43
N ARG A 116 18.16 22.62 16.46
CA ARG A 116 16.81 23.17 16.71
C ARG A 116 15.87 22.10 17.28
N LEU A 117 15.90 20.89 16.73
CA LEU A 117 15.09 19.76 17.22
C LEU A 117 15.44 19.41 18.67
N LEU A 118 16.73 19.29 19.01
CA LEU A 118 17.19 18.99 20.36
C LEU A 118 16.85 20.11 21.36
N ALA A 119 16.89 21.38 20.94
CA ALA A 119 16.53 22.52 21.77
C ALA A 119 15.03 22.55 22.13
N THR A 120 14.19 21.93 21.30
CA THR A 120 12.74 21.82 21.56
C THR A 120 12.33 20.59 22.39
N ALA A 121 13.28 19.72 22.76
CA ALA A 121 12.97 18.53 23.55
C ALA A 121 12.43 18.92 24.94
N GLY A 122 11.31 18.32 25.35
CA GLY A 122 10.53 18.78 26.51
C GLY A 122 11.15 18.45 27.87
N ASN A 123 12.14 17.56 27.95
CA ASN A 123 12.88 17.26 29.17
C ASN A 123 14.29 16.71 28.88
N LEU A 124 15.15 16.76 29.90
CA LEU A 124 16.55 16.31 29.81
C LEU A 124 16.66 14.84 29.37
N LYS A 125 15.74 13.97 29.81
CA LYS A 125 15.74 12.55 29.41
C LYS A 125 15.58 12.40 27.89
N GLN A 126 14.63 13.12 27.29
CA GLN A 126 14.40 13.12 25.84
C GLN A 126 15.59 13.74 25.09
N GLN A 127 16.13 14.84 25.60
CA GLN A 127 17.29 15.49 25.00
C GLN A 127 18.52 14.57 24.97
N THR A 128 18.82 13.89 26.08
CA THR A 128 19.92 12.93 26.18
C THR A 128 19.67 11.73 25.26
N ALA A 129 18.45 11.19 25.24
CA ALA A 129 18.10 10.06 24.39
C ALA A 129 18.26 10.39 22.89
N LEU A 130 17.76 11.55 22.44
CA LEU A 130 17.89 12.00 21.05
C LEU A 130 19.34 12.34 20.69
N SER A 131 20.10 12.94 21.62
CA SER A 131 21.51 13.25 21.39
C SER A 131 22.36 11.97 21.28
N ALA A 132 22.11 10.96 22.12
CA ALA A 132 22.78 9.68 22.05
C ALA A 132 22.40 8.91 20.77
N ALA A 133 21.12 8.91 20.39
CA ALA A 133 20.65 8.32 19.14
C ALA A 133 21.36 8.93 17.92
N TYR A 134 21.43 10.28 17.87
CA TYR A 134 22.05 10.98 16.75
C TYR A 134 23.58 10.85 16.76
N GLY A 135 24.23 11.12 17.89
CA GLY A 135 25.69 11.19 17.99
C GLY A 135 26.38 9.83 17.91
N ALA A 136 25.75 8.76 18.42
CA ALA A 136 26.30 7.41 18.39
C ALA A 136 25.58 6.49 17.38
N GLY A 137 24.58 6.99 16.63
CA GLY A 137 23.85 6.22 15.63
C GLY A 137 22.97 5.10 16.20
N LEU A 138 22.54 5.24 17.46
CA LEU A 138 21.79 4.20 18.16
C LEU A 138 20.35 4.10 17.66
N ARG A 139 19.87 2.87 17.51
CA ARG A 139 18.48 2.55 17.21
C ARG A 139 17.61 2.83 18.43
N VAL A 140 16.31 3.07 18.20
CA VAL A 140 15.34 3.25 19.29
C VAL A 140 15.37 2.07 20.28
N SER A 141 15.52 0.85 19.79
CA SER A 141 15.64 -0.35 20.62
C SER A 141 16.90 -0.41 21.49
N GLU A 142 17.95 0.34 21.13
CA GLU A 142 19.21 0.40 21.86
C GLU A 142 19.20 1.57 22.86
N VAL A 143 18.52 2.67 22.54
CA VAL A 143 18.42 3.85 23.41
C VAL A 143 17.47 3.62 24.58
N LEU A 144 16.35 2.93 24.37
CA LEU A 144 15.34 2.69 25.40
C LEU A 144 15.88 1.97 26.67
N PRO A 145 16.73 0.92 26.56
CA PRO A 145 17.28 0.23 27.72
C PRO A 145 18.57 0.85 28.29
N LEU A 146 19.08 1.97 27.74
CA LEU A 146 20.31 2.57 28.26
C LEU A 146 20.16 2.99 29.72
N ALA A 147 21.09 2.54 30.54
CA ALA A 147 21.27 2.95 31.92
C ALA A 147 22.71 3.43 32.12
N ALA A 148 22.91 4.41 33.00
CA ALA A 148 24.25 4.73 33.47
C ALA A 148 24.74 3.56 34.33
N THR A 149 25.92 3.04 34.02
CA THR A 149 26.65 2.16 34.95
C THR A 149 27.24 3.02 36.06
N GLU A 150 26.89 2.71 37.31
CA GLU A 150 27.58 3.20 38.51
C GLU A 150 28.92 2.50 38.71
#